data_AF-A0A699XL89-F1
#
_entry.id   AF-A0A699XL89-F1
#
_cell.length_a   1.000
_cell.length_b   1.000
_cell.length_c   1.000
_cell.angle_alpha   90.00
_cell.angle_beta   90.00
_cell.angle_gamma   90.00
#
_symmetry.space_group_name_H-M   'P 1'
#
loop_
_entity.id
_entity.type
_entity.pdbx_description
1 polymer ?
#
loop_
_entity_poly.entity_id
_entity_poly.type
_entity_poly.pdbx_seq_one_letter_code
_entity_poly.pdbx_strand_id
1 'polypeptide(L)' 'MLAQAAMHDMGVALIPPFLIQRELSENRLVVANPHALSSLKAYHLMIPERKVESASLKAFR' A
#
# COMPACT_ATOMS: atom_id res chain seq x y z
N MET A 1 -3.27 -6.43 -9.70
CA MET A 1 -4.21 -7.51 -10.05
C MET A 1 -5.42 -7.55 -9.13
N LEU A 2 -5.26 -7.62 -7.80
CA LEU A 2 -6.41 -7.69 -6.85
C LEU A 2 -7.43 -6.54 -7.00
N ALA A 3 -6.98 -5.29 -7.07
CA ALA A 3 -7.88 -4.15 -7.24
C ALA A 3 -8.71 -4.25 -8.53
N GLN A 4 -8.10 -4.71 -9.62
CA GLN A 4 -8.79 -4.89 -10.90
C GLN A 4 -9.81 -6.03 -10.84
N ALA A 5 -9.48 -7.16 -10.22
CA ALA A 5 -10.43 -8.26 -10.03
C ALA A 5 -11.65 -7.80 -9.21
N ALA A 6 -11.43 -7.03 -8.14
CA ALA A 6 -12.51 -6.44 -7.35
C ALA A 6 -13.36 -5.44 -8.15
N MET A 7 -12.74 -4.63 -9.02
CA MET A 7 -13.46 -3.70 -9.91
C MET A 7 -14.25 -4.38 -11.03
N HIS A 8 -13.91 -5.62 -11.39
CA HIS A 8 -14.59 -6.42 -12.41
C HIS A 8 -15.54 -7.45 -11.79
N ASP A 9 -16.08 -7.15 -10.60
CA ASP A 9 -17.10 -7.95 -9.92
C ASP A 9 -16.70 -9.40 -9.63
N MET A 10 -15.39 -9.69 -9.55
CA MET A 10 -14.89 -11.04 -9.26
C MET A 10 -14.87 -11.36 -7.76
N GLY A 11 -15.30 -10.43 -6.89
CA GLY A 11 -15.42 -10.62 -5.44
C GLY A 11 -14.80 -9.48 -4.61
N VAL A 12 -14.38 -9.82 -3.39
CA VAL A 12 -13.80 -8.86 -2.41
C VAL A 12 -12.30 -9.12 -2.26
N ALA A 13 -11.51 -8.06 -2.10
CA ALA A 13 -10.06 -8.14 -1.91
C ALA A 13 -9.60 -7.35 -0.67
N LEU A 14 -8.63 -7.89 0.06
CA LEU A 14 -7.92 -7.19 1.13
C LEU A 14 -6.73 -6.44 0.52
N ILE A 15 -6.80 -5.11 0.52
CA ILE A 15 -5.79 -4.26 -0.13
C ILE A 15 -5.44 -3.10 0.81
N PRO A 16 -4.15 -2.77 0.99
CA PRO A 16 -3.74 -1.55 1.69
C PRO A 16 -4.38 -0.30 1.05
N PRO A 17 -5.09 0.56 1.81
CA PRO A 17 -5.85 1.67 1.23
C PRO A 17 -5.02 2.63 0.38
N PHE A 18 -3.75 2.85 0.74
CA PHE A 18 -2.86 3.76 0.01
C PHE A 18 -2.58 3.32 -1.44
N LEU A 19 -2.78 2.03 -1.77
CA LEU A 19 -2.61 1.48 -3.12
C LEU A 19 -3.83 1.69 -4.03
N ILE A 20 -4.99 2.06 -3.47
CA ILE A 20 -6.28 2.17 -4.19
C ILE A 20 -7.03 3.48 -3.89
N GLN A 21 -6.29 4.53 -3.52
CA GLN A 21 -6.88 5.83 -3.12
C GLN A 21 -7.73 6.43 -4.25
N ARG A 22 -7.27 6.31 -5.49
CA ARG A 22 -7.97 6.83 -6.66
C ARG A 22 -9.31 6.13 -6.86
N GLU A 23 -9.30 4.80 -6.85
CA GLU A 23 -10.50 3.97 -7.00
C GLU A 23 -11.55 4.28 -5.93
N LEU A 24 -11.09 4.48 -4.68
CA LEU A 24 -11.96 4.89 -3.58
C LEU A 24 -12.50 6.31 -3.78
N SER A 25 -11.65 7.27 -4.19
CA SER A 25 -12.09 8.66 -4.44
C SER A 25 -13.06 8.79 -5.62
N GLU A 26 -12.92 7.94 -6.63
CA GLU A 26 -13.77 7.90 -7.82
C GLU A 26 -15.00 6.99 -7.63
N ASN A 27 -15.18 6.40 -6.44
CA ASN A 27 -16.22 5.40 -6.13
C ASN A 27 -16.23 4.17 -7.06
N ARG A 28 -15.10 3.85 -7.69
CA ARG A 28 -14.93 2.61 -8.49
C ARG A 28 -14.77 1.37 -7.63
N LEU A 29 -14.34 1.56 -6.37
CA LEU A 29 -14.33 0.57 -5.31
C LEU A 29 -14.97 1.18 -4.07
N VAL A 30 -15.52 0.33 -3.21
CA VAL A 30 -16.08 0.72 -1.92
C VAL A 30 -15.49 -0.14 -0.82
N VAL A 31 -15.45 0.40 0.40
CA VAL A 31 -15.01 -0.35 1.58
C VAL A 31 -16.10 -1.37 1.96
N ALA A 32 -15.82 -2.64 1.74
CA ALA A 32 -16.77 -3.73 2.03
C ALA A 32 -16.96 -4.00 3.53
N ASN A 33 -15.97 -3.67 4.37
CA ASN A 33 -16.04 -3.84 5.83
C ASN A 33 -15.26 -2.69 6.52
N PRO A 34 -15.88 -1.96 7.47
CA PRO A 34 -15.22 -0.85 8.17
C PRO A 34 -14.11 -1.29 9.13
N HIS A 35 -14.02 -2.58 9.49
CA HIS A 35 -12.99 -3.07 10.39
C HIS A 35 -11.63 -3.12 9.70
N ALA A 36 -10.71 -2.30 10.18
CA ALA A 36 -9.31 -2.36 9.77
C ALA A 36 -8.60 -3.52 10.49
N LEU A 37 -7.91 -4.36 9.72
CA LEU A 37 -7.00 -5.35 10.29
C LEU A 37 -5.69 -4.67 10.67
N SER A 38 -5.33 -4.68 11.95
CA SER A 38 -4.00 -4.27 12.37
C SER A 38 -2.99 -5.37 12.02
N SER A 39 -1.83 -4.97 11.52
CA SER A 39 -0.73 -5.88 11.21
C SER A 39 0.55 -5.28 11.74
N LEU A 40 1.42 -6.13 12.29
CA LEU A 40 2.78 -5.74 12.66
C LEU A 40 3.71 -5.60 11.44
N LYS A 41 3.24 -5.95 10.24
CA LYS A 41 4.01 -5.78 9.00
C LYS A 41 4.07 -4.30 8.64
N ALA A 42 5.29 -3.82 8.39
CA ALA A 42 5.56 -2.46 7.94
C ALA A 42 6.40 -2.48 6.65
N TYR A 43 6.42 -1.34 5.96
CA TYR A 43 7.35 -1.11 4.86
C TYR A 43 8.67 -0.58 5.44
N HIS A 44 9.78 -1.23 5.08
CA HIS A 44 11.11 -0.90 5.61
C HIS A 44 12.03 -0.45 4.48
N LEU A 45 12.78 0.63 4.73
CA LEU A 45 13.91 1.02 3.88
C LEU A 45 15.15 0.22 4.34
N MET A 46 15.65 -0.68 3.49
CA MET A 46 16.84 -1.47 3.76
C MET A 46 18.07 -0.84 3.10
N ILE A 47 19.13 -0.62 3.88
CA ILE A 47 20.35 0.06 3.44
C ILE A 47 21.55 -0.84 3.79
N PRO A 48 22.46 -1.14 2.83
CA PRO A 48 23.71 -1.81 3.16
C PRO A 48 24.53 -0.95 4.13
N GLU A 49 25.05 -1.55 5.20
CA GLU A 49 25.77 -0.85 6.28
C GLU A 49 26.86 0.10 5.76
N ARG A 50 27.65 -0.36 4.77
CA ARG A 50 28.70 0.43 4.12
C ARG A 50 28.22 1.73 3.42
N LYS A 51 26.92 1.91 3.22
CA LYS A 51 26.31 3.06 2.54
C LYS A 51 25.55 4.01 3.47
N VAL A 52 25.53 3.74 4.78
CA VAL A 52 24.76 4.51 5.77
C VAL A 52 25.19 5.98 5.80
N GLU A 53 26.47 6.28 5.58
CA GLU A 53 26.99 7.66 5.59
C GLU A 53 26.93 8.38 4.23
N SER A 54 26.41 7.74 3.18
CA SER A 54 26.41 8.34 1.85
C SER A 54 25.55 9.62 1.77
N ALA A 55 26.07 10.65 1.12
CA ALA A 55 25.36 11.93 0.96
C ALA A 55 24.01 11.74 0.25
N SER A 56 23.94 10.87 -0.77
CA SER A 56 22.70 10.57 -1.49
C SER A 56 21.65 9.93 -0.59
N LEU A 57 22.04 9.07 0.36
CA LEU A 57 21.11 8.49 1.32
C LEU A 57 20.59 9.53 2.31
N LYS A 58 21.46 10.42 2.79
CA LYS A 58 21.09 11.52 3.68
C LYS A 58 20.12 12.50 3.02
N ALA A 59 20.22 12.70 1.72
CA ALA A 59 19.31 13.56 0.97
C ALA A 59 17.97 12.88 0.61
N PHE A 60 17.92 11.54 0.58
CA PHE A 60 16.72 10.78 0.22
C PHE A 60 15.77 10.55 1.40
N ARG A 61 16.33 10.30 2.59
CA ARG A 61 15.57 10.08 3.83
C ARG A 61 15.01 11.38 4.38
#